data_AF-A0A812QFL5-F1
#
_entry.id   AF-A0A812QFL5-F1
#
_cell.length_a   1.000
_cell.length_b   1.000
_cell.length_c   1.000
_cell.angle_alpha   90.00
_cell.angle_beta   90.00
_cell.angle_gamma   90.00
#
_symmetry.space_group_name_H-M   'P 1'
#
loop_
_entity.id
_entity.type
_entity.pdbx_description
1 polymer ?
#
loop_
_entity_poly.entity_id
_entity_poly.type
_entity_poly.pdbx_seq_one_letter_code
_entity_poly.pdbx_strand_id
1 'polypeptide(L)'
;MSTHLCISLESARCKATCYFNRPGLAEMRAIDAKMYLVLLVSSCKRGPPLLPLPPDSIEEPAVRVRTDDDPIALESWIRMPSGKFHFAAFVNQFARNLGLDLEAFDTLDGQRLVHYQCVVRSDRWSIAQEMFMACFNVQKRAYRRLNGGSIAPSVCADAEPRFVFDDKLAALSQNLTQEEETSAQHHVKVRRTFLEVDEDSDSDDETLQRPSRRAKTTPRNWPSSDSDESDEASEAP
;
A
#
# COMPACT_ATOMS: atom_id res chain seq x y z
N MET A 1 -24.99 10.86 -19.39
CA MET A 1 -25.04 9.40 -19.58
C MET A 1 -26.40 8.98 -20.12
N SER A 2 -26.48 7.92 -20.94
CA SER A 2 -27.77 7.37 -21.39
C SER A 2 -28.55 6.80 -20.20
N THR A 3 -29.83 7.14 -20.06
CA THR A 3 -30.74 6.60 -19.02
C THR A 3 -30.72 5.07 -18.96
N HIS A 4 -30.56 4.43 -20.11
CA HIS A 4 -30.44 2.98 -20.24
C HIS A 4 -29.19 2.41 -19.55
N LEU A 5 -28.07 3.15 -19.57
CA LEU A 5 -26.83 2.75 -18.91
C LEU A 5 -26.98 2.83 -17.39
N CYS A 6 -27.57 3.91 -16.86
CA CYS A 6 -27.81 4.05 -15.42
C CYS A 6 -28.70 2.92 -14.89
N ILE A 7 -29.82 2.64 -15.56
CA ILE A 7 -30.72 1.53 -15.19
C ILE A 7 -29.98 0.19 -15.23
N SER A 8 -29.13 -0.03 -16.24
CA SER A 8 -28.31 -1.24 -16.36
C SER A 8 -27.32 -1.38 -15.21
N LEU A 9 -26.63 -0.29 -14.83
CA LEU A 9 -25.67 -0.27 -13.73
C LEU A 9 -26.35 -0.47 -12.37
N GLU A 10 -27.50 0.15 -12.14
CA GLU A 10 -28.29 -0.06 -10.92
C GLU A 10 -28.81 -1.49 -10.82
N SER A 11 -29.31 -2.05 -11.93
CA SER A 11 -29.74 -3.45 -11.99
C SER A 11 -28.59 -4.40 -11.70
N ALA A 12 -27.41 -4.14 -12.29
CA ALA A 12 -26.20 -4.91 -12.04
C ALA A 12 -25.76 -4.82 -10.57
N ARG A 13 -25.76 -3.61 -9.99
CA ARG A 13 -25.44 -3.38 -8.57
C ARG A 13 -26.40 -4.12 -7.66
N CYS A 14 -27.70 -4.01 -7.90
CA CYS A 14 -28.73 -4.70 -7.11
C CYS A 14 -28.56 -6.23 -7.19
N LYS A 15 -28.36 -6.78 -8.39
CA LYS A 15 -28.10 -8.21 -8.58
C LYS A 15 -26.81 -8.66 -7.87
N ALA A 16 -25.75 -7.87 -7.97
CA ALA A 16 -24.48 -8.14 -7.28
C ALA A 16 -24.67 -8.13 -5.76
N THR A 17 -25.32 -7.11 -5.20
CA THR A 17 -25.61 -7.01 -3.77
C THR A 17 -26.45 -8.20 -3.30
N CYS A 18 -27.52 -8.55 -4.02
CA CYS A 18 -28.34 -9.72 -3.71
C CYS A 18 -27.52 -11.02 -3.78
N TYR A 19 -26.60 -11.13 -4.73
CA TYR A 19 -25.70 -12.29 -4.85
C TYR A 19 -24.73 -12.37 -3.67
N PHE A 20 -24.07 -11.26 -3.33
CA PHE A 20 -23.09 -11.18 -2.23
C PHE A 20 -23.71 -11.27 -0.84
N ASN A 21 -25.02 -11.06 -0.71
CA ASN A 21 -25.76 -11.15 0.55
C ASN A 21 -26.66 -12.39 0.61
N ARG A 22 -26.42 -13.41 -0.24
CA ARG A 22 -27.17 -14.66 -0.17
C ARG A 22 -26.96 -15.35 1.18
N PRO A 23 -28.00 -16.05 1.70
CA PRO A 23 -27.84 -16.96 2.83
C PRO A 23 -26.71 -17.95 2.53
N GLY A 24 -25.82 -18.19 3.49
CA GLY A 24 -24.64 -19.04 3.35
C GLY A 24 -23.34 -18.28 3.04
N LEU A 25 -23.37 -17.16 2.28
CA LEU A 25 -22.14 -16.37 2.08
C LEU A 25 -21.68 -15.68 3.36
N ALA A 26 -22.61 -15.27 4.22
CA ALA A 26 -22.27 -14.74 5.54
C ALA A 26 -21.55 -15.78 6.42
N GLU A 27 -21.99 -17.04 6.37
CA GLU A 27 -21.35 -18.15 7.08
C GLU A 27 -19.98 -18.46 6.49
N MET A 28 -19.86 -18.47 5.16
CA MET A 28 -18.57 -18.64 4.48
C MET A 28 -17.58 -17.54 4.85
N ARG A 29 -18.01 -16.28 4.90
CA ARG A 29 -17.17 -15.16 5.37
C ARG A 29 -16.77 -15.33 6.83
N ALA A 30 -17.70 -15.77 7.69
CA ALA A 30 -17.39 -16.00 9.10
C ALA A 30 -16.40 -17.16 9.32
N ILE A 31 -16.41 -18.17 8.43
CA ILE A 31 -15.42 -19.25 8.42
C ILE A 31 -14.08 -18.73 7.89
N ASP A 32 -14.09 -18.01 6.77
CA ASP A 32 -12.89 -17.45 6.13
C ASP A 32 -12.17 -16.44 7.04
N ALA A 33 -12.92 -15.63 7.80
CA ALA A 33 -12.38 -14.71 8.80
C ALA A 33 -11.57 -15.42 9.91
N LYS A 34 -11.73 -16.73 10.09
CA LYS A 34 -10.95 -17.54 11.05
C LYS A 34 -9.73 -18.20 10.41
N MET A 35 -9.69 -18.30 9.08
CA MET A 35 -8.60 -18.95 8.33
C MET A 35 -7.35 -18.08 8.25
N TYR A 36 -7.50 -16.77 8.42
CA TYR A 36 -6.42 -15.80 8.33
C TYR A 36 -6.26 -15.04 9.64
N LEU A 37 -5.03 -14.67 9.92
CA LEU A 37 -4.67 -13.90 11.10
C LEU A 37 -3.75 -12.76 10.69
N VAL A 38 -4.04 -11.56 11.20
CA VAL A 38 -3.25 -10.37 10.91
C VAL A 38 -2.11 -10.27 11.91
N LEU A 39 -0.88 -10.18 11.39
CA LEU A 39 0.30 -9.87 12.16
C LEU A 39 0.61 -8.38 12.04
N LEU A 40 1.03 -7.79 13.16
CA LEU A 40 1.43 -6.39 13.26
C LEU A 40 2.88 -6.31 13.75
N VAL A 41 3.73 -5.56 13.05
CA VAL A 41 5.04 -5.16 13.59
C VAL A 41 4.99 -3.73 14.11
N SER A 42 5.59 -3.51 15.28
CA SER A 42 5.69 -2.20 15.92
C SER A 42 7.12 -1.92 16.38
N SER A 43 7.37 -0.69 16.85
CA SER A 43 8.63 -0.28 17.47
C SER A 43 9.87 -0.28 16.55
N CYS A 44 9.68 -0.12 15.23
CA CYS A 44 10.76 -0.02 14.23
C CYS A 44 11.36 1.40 14.09
N LYS A 45 11.51 2.15 15.19
CA LYS A 45 11.95 3.57 15.14
C LYS A 45 13.38 3.75 14.61
N ARG A 46 14.23 2.73 14.73
CA ARG A 46 15.65 2.76 14.29
C ARG A 46 15.87 1.97 13.00
N GLY A 47 14.81 1.86 12.19
CA GLY A 47 14.81 1.15 10.92
C GLY A 47 14.19 -0.24 10.98
N PRO A 48 14.13 -0.92 9.82
CA PRO A 48 13.49 -2.23 9.67
C PRO A 48 14.12 -3.32 10.55
N PRO A 49 13.35 -4.34 10.95
CA PRO A 49 13.90 -5.52 11.59
C PRO A 49 14.96 -6.21 10.72
N LEU A 50 15.85 -6.94 11.37
CA LEU A 50 16.93 -7.69 10.72
C LEU A 50 16.45 -9.06 10.27
N LEU A 51 17.05 -9.58 9.20
CA LEU A 51 16.82 -10.93 8.71
C LEU A 51 17.95 -11.85 9.19
N PRO A 52 17.66 -13.10 9.58
CA PRO A 52 18.70 -14.08 9.85
C PRO A 52 19.40 -14.41 8.54
N LEU A 53 20.73 -14.49 8.58
CA LEU A 53 21.53 -14.89 7.43
C LEU A 53 21.61 -16.42 7.40
N PRO A 54 21.20 -17.09 6.30
CA PRO A 54 21.38 -18.53 6.16
C PRO A 54 22.88 -18.91 6.26
N PRO A 55 23.22 -20.09 6.81
CA PRO A 55 24.63 -20.49 7.02
C PRO A 55 25.43 -20.56 5.71
N ASP A 56 24.76 -20.87 4.60
CA ASP A 56 25.37 -21.02 3.28
C ASP A 56 25.35 -19.72 2.45
N SER A 57 24.97 -18.58 3.06
CA SER A 57 24.92 -17.31 2.34
C SER A 57 26.32 -16.73 2.12
N ILE A 58 26.52 -16.13 0.95
CA ILE A 58 27.77 -15.45 0.56
C ILE A 58 27.78 -14.00 1.10
N GLU A 59 26.64 -13.47 1.53
CA GLU A 59 26.53 -12.09 2.01
C GLU A 59 27.25 -11.87 3.34
N GLU A 60 27.88 -10.70 3.52
CA GLU A 60 28.51 -10.34 4.78
C GLU A 60 27.45 -9.92 5.82
N PRO A 61 27.51 -10.46 7.07
CA PRO A 61 26.55 -10.11 8.10
C PRO A 61 26.73 -8.68 8.59
N ALA A 62 25.62 -7.96 8.74
CA ALA A 62 25.62 -6.62 9.34
C ALA A 62 25.93 -6.66 10.84
N VAL A 63 25.52 -7.73 11.54
CA VAL A 63 25.86 -7.97 12.94
C VAL A 63 25.96 -9.45 13.24
N ARG A 64 26.94 -9.81 14.07
CA ARG A 64 27.06 -11.15 14.65
C ARG A 64 26.69 -11.11 16.13
N VAL A 65 25.79 -11.99 16.54
CA VAL A 65 25.43 -12.20 17.95
C VAL A 65 25.65 -13.66 18.26
N ARG A 66 26.64 -13.93 19.11
CA ARG A 66 26.77 -15.23 19.75
C ARG A 66 26.00 -15.19 21.06
N THR A 67 25.17 -16.19 21.26
CA THR A 67 24.62 -16.48 22.58
C THR A 67 25.05 -17.90 22.92
N ASP A 68 25.81 -18.05 24.00
CA ASP A 68 26.28 -19.36 24.44
C ASP A 68 25.12 -20.24 24.96
N ASP A 69 23.97 -19.62 25.29
CA ASP A 69 22.81 -20.25 25.92
C ASP A 69 21.59 -20.42 25.00
N ASP A 70 21.64 -19.98 23.73
CA ASP A 70 20.47 -20.10 22.86
C ASP A 70 20.45 -21.47 22.15
N PRO A 71 19.33 -22.22 22.20
CA PRO A 71 19.20 -23.46 21.44
C PRO A 71 19.12 -23.25 19.93
N ILE A 72 18.98 -22.00 19.49
CA ILE A 72 18.82 -21.61 18.09
C ILE A 72 20.13 -20.97 17.60
N ALA A 73 20.85 -21.68 16.73
CA ALA A 73 22.16 -21.29 16.21
C ALA A 73 22.11 -20.16 15.16
N LEU A 74 21.42 -19.05 15.45
CA LEU A 74 21.32 -17.87 14.58
C LEU A 74 22.34 -16.80 14.98
N GLU A 75 23.56 -16.95 14.46
CA GLU A 75 24.66 -16.03 14.81
C GLU A 75 24.71 -14.77 13.95
N SER A 76 24.27 -14.85 12.69
CA SER A 76 24.52 -13.83 11.68
C SER A 76 23.22 -13.17 11.22
N TRP A 77 23.22 -11.83 11.14
CA TRP A 77 22.04 -11.04 10.81
C TRP A 77 22.38 -9.98 9.76
N ILE A 78 21.48 -9.79 8.81
CA ILE A 78 21.60 -8.80 7.73
C ILE A 78 20.44 -7.79 7.80
N ARG A 79 20.64 -6.62 7.19
CA ARG A 79 19.53 -5.69 6.93
C ARG A 79 18.68 -6.23 5.78
N MET A 80 17.40 -5.89 5.79
CA MET A 80 16.56 -6.13 4.61
C MET A 80 17.17 -5.41 3.39
N PRO A 81 17.17 -6.04 2.20
CA PRO A 81 17.57 -5.39 0.95
C PRO A 81 16.90 -4.03 0.79
N SER A 82 17.62 -3.07 0.19
CA SER A 82 17.20 -1.68 0.08
C SER A 82 15.81 -1.53 -0.56
N GLY A 83 14.93 -0.75 0.06
CA GLY A 83 13.58 -0.49 -0.44
C GLY A 83 12.66 0.07 0.64
N LYS A 84 11.39 0.28 0.28
CA LYS A 84 10.34 0.57 1.26
C LYS A 84 10.07 -0.70 2.07
N PHE A 85 10.01 -0.57 3.39
CA PHE A 85 9.73 -1.70 4.27
C PHE A 85 8.27 -2.14 4.11
N HIS A 86 8.08 -3.42 3.82
CA HIS A 86 6.78 -4.10 3.85
C HIS A 86 6.87 -5.33 4.75
N PHE A 87 5.97 -5.43 5.72
CA PHE A 87 6.02 -6.49 6.71
C PHE A 87 5.74 -7.88 6.13
N ALA A 88 4.86 -7.98 5.12
CA ALA A 88 4.65 -9.24 4.40
C ALA A 88 5.94 -9.76 3.74
N ALA A 89 6.68 -8.88 3.06
CA ALA A 89 7.96 -9.23 2.44
C ALA A 89 9.01 -9.64 3.50
N PHE A 90 9.03 -8.94 4.64
CA PHE A 90 9.87 -9.32 5.78
C PHE A 90 9.54 -10.72 6.28
N VAL A 91 8.27 -11.02 6.58
CA VAL A 91 7.84 -12.30 7.14
C VAL A 91 8.16 -13.44 6.17
N ASN A 92 7.89 -13.27 4.87
CA ASN A 92 8.23 -14.25 3.84
C ASN A 92 9.73 -14.54 3.78
N GLN A 93 10.56 -13.50 3.78
CA GLN A 93 12.02 -13.69 3.73
C GLN A 93 12.55 -14.27 5.05
N PHE A 94 12.01 -13.85 6.19
CA PHE A 94 12.37 -14.36 7.51
C PHE A 94 12.02 -15.84 7.64
N ALA A 95 10.80 -16.24 7.25
CA ALA A 95 10.35 -17.63 7.24
C ALA A 95 11.21 -18.48 6.30
N ARG A 96 11.49 -18.00 5.08
CA ARG A 96 12.37 -18.68 4.11
C ARG A 96 13.76 -18.93 4.66
N ASN A 97 14.39 -17.92 5.27
CA ASN A 97 15.73 -18.04 5.84
C ASN A 97 15.79 -19.02 7.03
N LEU A 98 14.64 -19.27 7.68
CA LEU A 98 14.50 -20.24 8.77
C LEU A 98 14.01 -21.62 8.30
N GLY A 99 13.67 -21.78 7.02
CA GLY A 99 13.07 -23.02 6.51
C GLY A 99 11.64 -23.27 7.02
N LEU A 100 10.90 -22.22 7.39
CA LEU A 100 9.52 -22.33 7.86
C LEU A 100 8.55 -22.29 6.66
N ASP A 101 7.56 -23.18 6.67
CA ASP A 101 6.43 -23.18 5.74
C ASP A 101 5.36 -22.15 6.18
N LEU A 102 5.70 -20.87 6.02
CA LEU A 102 4.85 -19.74 6.37
C LEU A 102 4.88 -18.71 5.25
N GLU A 103 3.69 -18.40 4.72
CA GLU A 103 3.48 -17.37 3.71
C GLU A 103 2.65 -16.22 4.29
N ALA A 104 3.09 -15.00 4.00
CA ALA A 104 2.47 -13.76 4.40
C ALA A 104 2.05 -12.95 3.18
N PHE A 105 0.85 -12.38 3.24
CA PHE A 105 0.26 -11.55 2.20
C PHE A 105 0.06 -10.12 2.70
N ASP A 106 0.13 -9.16 1.78
CA ASP A 106 -0.13 -7.74 2.05
C ASP A 106 -1.57 -7.33 1.70
N THR A 107 -2.42 -8.27 1.31
CA THR A 107 -3.83 -8.06 0.99
C THR A 107 -4.73 -9.00 1.79
N LEU A 108 -5.87 -8.49 2.23
CA LEU A 108 -6.96 -9.26 2.84
C LEU A 108 -8.27 -8.80 2.20
N ASP A 109 -9.10 -9.73 1.73
CA ASP A 109 -10.36 -9.45 1.02
C ASP A 109 -10.22 -8.51 -0.20
N GLY A 110 -9.09 -8.63 -0.91
CA GLY A 110 -8.75 -7.76 -2.04
C GLY A 110 -8.35 -6.33 -1.65
N GLN A 111 -8.33 -5.99 -0.36
CA GLN A 111 -7.88 -4.70 0.15
C GLN A 111 -6.44 -4.79 0.66
N ARG A 112 -5.64 -3.78 0.35
CA ARG A 112 -4.23 -3.74 0.75
C ARG A 112 -4.08 -3.29 2.19
N LEU A 113 -3.33 -4.03 2.99
CA LEU A 113 -2.98 -3.69 4.36
C LEU A 113 -1.89 -2.60 4.41
N VAL A 114 -1.85 -1.86 5.52
CA VAL A 114 -0.74 -0.95 5.83
C VAL A 114 0.59 -1.70 5.88
N HIS A 115 1.68 -1.04 5.49
CA HIS A 115 3.00 -1.66 5.29
C HIS A 115 3.62 -2.33 6.54
N TYR A 116 3.14 -2.03 7.74
CA TYR A 116 3.55 -2.65 9.00
C TYR A 116 2.62 -3.79 9.47
N GLN A 117 1.63 -4.17 8.64
CA GLN A 117 0.78 -5.33 8.83
C GLN A 117 0.96 -6.33 7.67
N CYS A 118 0.66 -7.58 7.95
CA CYS A 118 0.49 -8.62 6.93
C CYS A 118 -0.53 -9.64 7.43
N VAL A 119 -1.07 -10.45 6.53
CA VAL A 119 -1.93 -11.57 6.89
C VAL A 119 -1.20 -12.89 6.63
N VAL A 120 -1.42 -13.86 7.51
CA VAL A 120 -0.92 -15.23 7.36
C VAL A 120 -2.08 -16.20 7.55
N ARG A 121 -1.95 -17.43 7.06
CA ARG A 121 -2.94 -18.46 7.38
C ARG A 121 -2.82 -18.90 8.85
N SER A 122 -3.93 -18.96 9.56
CA SER A 122 -4.00 -19.30 10.99
C SER A 122 -3.45 -20.69 11.30
N ASP A 123 -3.70 -21.67 10.42
CA ASP A 123 -3.21 -23.04 10.56
C ASP A 123 -1.68 -23.13 10.44
N ARG A 124 -1.11 -22.46 9.43
CA ARG A 124 0.34 -22.38 9.23
C ARG A 124 1.04 -21.58 10.32
N TRP A 125 0.43 -20.47 10.74
CA TRP A 125 0.95 -19.67 11.85
C TRP A 125 1.03 -20.48 13.14
N SER A 126 -0.02 -21.23 13.48
CA SER A 126 -0.04 -22.05 14.71
C SER A 126 1.11 -23.05 14.79
N ILE A 127 1.54 -23.60 13.66
CA ILE A 127 2.67 -24.53 13.57
C ILE A 127 4.01 -23.79 13.67
N ALA A 128 4.14 -22.64 12.99
CA ALA A 128 5.39 -21.89 12.89
C ALA A 128 5.64 -20.91 14.06
N GLN A 129 4.61 -20.55 14.84
CA GLN A 129 4.63 -19.44 15.79
C GLN A 129 5.73 -19.57 16.84
N GLU A 130 5.89 -20.76 17.44
CA GLU A 130 6.88 -20.97 18.50
C GLU A 130 8.31 -20.71 18.00
N MET A 131 8.69 -21.37 16.89
CA MET A 131 10.00 -21.20 16.28
C MET A 131 10.21 -19.77 15.77
N PHE A 132 9.19 -19.18 15.12
CA PHE A 132 9.24 -17.82 14.63
C PHE A 132 9.51 -16.84 15.77
N MET A 133 8.75 -16.92 16.87
CA MET A 133 8.89 -16.00 18.01
C MET A 133 10.21 -16.20 18.76
N ALA A 134 10.68 -17.45 18.90
CA ALA A 134 11.97 -17.74 19.49
C ALA A 134 13.12 -17.10 18.68
N CYS A 135 13.13 -17.30 17.35
CA CYS A 135 14.10 -16.64 16.46
C CYS A 135 13.98 -15.12 16.49
N PHE A 136 12.75 -14.59 16.53
CA PHE A 136 12.50 -13.14 16.59
C PHE A 136 13.01 -12.52 17.91
N ASN A 137 13.03 -13.28 19.01
CA ASN A 137 13.64 -12.81 20.26
C ASN A 137 15.17 -12.71 20.19
N VAL A 138 15.83 -13.64 19.50
CA VAL A 138 17.26 -13.51 19.16
C VAL A 138 17.49 -12.29 18.26
N GLN A 139 16.63 -12.10 17.25
CA GLN A 139 16.64 -10.94 16.36
C GLN A 139 16.60 -9.62 17.13
N LYS A 140 15.75 -9.51 18.17
CA LYS A 140 15.64 -8.29 18.99
C LYS A 140 16.96 -7.96 19.70
N ARG A 141 17.72 -8.96 20.15
CA ARG A 141 19.05 -8.73 20.74
C ARG A 141 20.04 -8.23 19.69
N ALA A 142 20.07 -8.86 18.52
CA ALA A 142 20.89 -8.40 17.39
C ALA A 142 20.55 -6.98 16.95
N TYR A 143 19.26 -6.65 16.89
CA TYR A 143 18.78 -5.31 16.56
C TYR A 143 19.25 -4.26 17.56
N ARG A 144 19.13 -4.53 18.86
CA ARG A 144 19.62 -3.62 19.91
C ARG A 144 21.13 -3.46 19.86
N ARG A 145 21.86 -4.54 19.59
CA ARG A 145 23.33 -4.49 19.45
C ARG A 145 23.76 -3.63 18.27
N LEU A 146 23.10 -3.78 17.12
CA LEU A 146 23.43 -3.04 15.89
C LEU A 146 22.99 -1.57 15.94
N ASN A 147 21.76 -1.30 16.37
CA ASN A 147 21.17 0.05 16.32
C ASN A 147 21.29 0.81 17.65
N GLY A 148 21.78 0.17 18.71
CA GLY A 148 21.79 0.69 20.09
C GLY A 148 20.39 0.80 20.71
N GLY A 149 20.35 1.19 21.99
CA GLY A 149 19.11 1.52 22.72
C GLY A 149 18.34 0.31 23.29
N SER A 150 17.29 0.60 24.05
CA SER A 150 16.44 -0.41 24.73
C SER A 150 15.26 -0.90 23.87
N ILE A 151 14.83 -0.09 22.90
CA ILE A 151 13.66 -0.36 22.04
C ILE A 151 14.08 -1.27 20.88
N ALA A 152 13.27 -2.31 20.63
CA ALA A 152 13.43 -3.23 19.52
C ALA A 152 12.06 -3.51 18.87
N PRO A 153 12.03 -4.01 17.62
CA PRO A 153 10.79 -4.42 16.97
C PRO A 153 10.00 -5.42 17.82
N SER A 154 8.67 -5.36 17.72
CA SER A 154 7.78 -6.31 18.36
C SER A 154 6.72 -6.76 17.37
N VAL A 155 6.41 -8.06 17.38
CA VAL A 155 5.34 -8.64 16.56
C VAL A 155 4.16 -8.98 17.47
N CYS A 156 2.97 -8.59 17.05
CA CYS A 156 1.71 -8.95 17.67
C CYS A 156 0.89 -9.78 16.68
N ALA A 157 0.34 -10.89 17.16
CA ALA A 157 -0.64 -11.67 16.44
C ALA A 157 -2.05 -11.13 16.72
N ASP A 158 -3.01 -11.46 15.85
CA ASP A 158 -4.43 -11.14 16.00
C ASP A 158 -4.72 -9.64 16.10
N ALA A 159 -4.00 -8.84 15.29
CA ALA A 159 -4.23 -7.41 15.22
C ALA A 159 -5.47 -7.08 14.39
N GLU A 160 -6.15 -5.98 14.71
CA GLU A 160 -7.23 -5.47 13.85
C GLU A 160 -6.65 -5.02 12.49
N PRO A 161 -7.21 -5.47 11.34
CA PRO A 161 -6.71 -5.10 10.02
C PRO A 161 -6.88 -3.61 9.75
N ARG A 162 -5.84 -2.98 9.21
CA ARG A 162 -5.86 -1.59 8.76
C ARG A 162 -5.50 -1.56 7.29
N PHE A 163 -6.41 -1.00 6.49
CA PHE A 163 -6.25 -0.91 5.05
C PHE A 163 -5.65 0.43 4.64
N VAL A 164 -4.85 0.40 3.59
CA VAL A 164 -4.37 1.62 2.93
C VAL A 164 -5.56 2.22 2.19
N PHE A 165 -5.80 3.51 2.43
CA PHE A 165 -6.79 4.26 1.67
C PHE A 165 -6.30 4.38 0.23
N ASP A 166 -7.06 3.84 -0.72
CA ASP A 166 -6.75 4.00 -2.14
C ASP A 166 -7.34 5.32 -2.62
N ASP A 167 -6.50 6.37 -2.66
CA ASP A 167 -6.87 7.70 -3.16
C ASP A 167 -7.49 7.64 -4.56
N LYS A 168 -7.11 6.66 -5.38
CA LYS A 168 -7.69 6.49 -6.72
C LYS A 168 -9.12 5.99 -6.66
N LEU A 169 -9.41 5.05 -5.76
CA LEU A 169 -10.76 4.54 -5.55
C LEU A 169 -11.67 5.63 -4.98
N ALA A 170 -11.13 6.46 -4.09
CA ALA A 170 -11.82 7.63 -3.56
C ALA A 170 -12.10 8.68 -4.64
N ALA A 171 -11.13 9.00 -5.49
CA ALA A 171 -11.31 9.91 -6.62
C ALA A 171 -12.35 9.38 -7.63
N LEU A 172 -12.32 8.07 -7.94
CA LEU A 172 -13.32 7.42 -8.79
C LEU A 172 -14.72 7.53 -8.19
N SER A 173 -14.83 7.32 -6.88
CA SER A 173 -16.11 7.43 -6.17
C SER A 173 -16.65 8.87 -6.18
N GLN A 174 -15.78 9.87 -6.01
CA GLN A 174 -16.15 11.28 -6.10
C GLN A 174 -16.65 11.68 -7.50
N ASN A 175 -15.97 11.23 -8.56
CA ASN A 175 -16.38 11.50 -9.94
C ASN A 175 -17.77 10.90 -10.25
N LEU A 176 -18.04 9.69 -9.76
CA LEU A 176 -19.35 9.04 -9.92
C LEU A 176 -20.48 9.86 -9.26
N THR A 177 -20.27 10.38 -8.04
CA THR A 177 -21.27 11.22 -7.37
C THR A 177 -21.44 12.61 -8.02
N GLN A 178 -20.37 13.20 -8.56
CA GLN A 178 -20.44 14.54 -9.14
C GLN A 178 -21.17 14.58 -10.49
N GLU A 179 -21.11 13.49 -11.26
CA GLU A 179 -21.92 13.32 -12.49
C GLU A 179 -23.42 13.16 -12.20
N GLU A 180 -23.80 12.60 -11.05
CA GLU A 180 -25.21 12.50 -10.65
C GLU A 180 -25.81 13.87 -10.33
N GLU A 181 -25.08 14.72 -9.59
CA GLU A 181 -25.54 16.05 -9.19
C GLU A 181 -25.67 17.02 -10.39
N THR A 182 -24.76 16.94 -11.36
CA THR A 182 -24.80 17.80 -12.55
C THR A 182 -25.92 17.42 -13.52
N SER A 183 -26.33 16.13 -13.59
CA SER A 183 -27.45 15.73 -14.44
C SER A 183 -28.83 16.10 -13.87
N ALA A 184 -28.94 16.26 -12.54
CA ALA A 184 -30.19 16.58 -11.85
C ALA A 184 -30.66 18.04 -12.01
N GLN A 185 -29.85 18.92 -12.62
CA GLN A 185 -30.21 20.31 -12.90
C GLN A 185 -30.80 20.55 -14.30
N HIS A 186 -31.10 19.50 -15.07
CA HIS A 186 -31.94 19.67 -16.27
C HIS A 186 -33.36 20.07 -15.83
N HIS A 187 -33.67 21.36 -15.98
CA HIS A 187 -34.89 21.99 -15.52
C HIS A 187 -36.09 21.60 -16.41
N VAL A 188 -36.67 20.41 -16.22
CA VAL A 188 -37.83 19.96 -16.99
C VAL A 188 -39.06 20.82 -16.66
N LYS A 189 -39.45 21.73 -17.56
CA LYS A 189 -40.70 22.51 -17.46
C LYS A 189 -41.85 21.71 -18.08
N VAL A 190 -42.75 21.20 -17.24
CA VAL A 190 -43.98 20.54 -17.73
C VAL A 190 -45.09 21.59 -17.88
N ARG A 191 -45.57 21.82 -19.10
CA ARG A 191 -46.80 22.58 -19.36
C ARG A 191 -47.80 21.72 -20.13
N ARG A 192 -48.97 21.53 -19.51
CA ARG A 192 -50.20 20.92 -20.07
C ARG A 192 -49.95 19.77 -21.08
N THR A 193 -49.93 18.56 -20.54
CA THR A 193 -50.10 17.26 -21.24
C THR A 193 -49.03 16.82 -22.25
N PHE A 194 -47.94 17.57 -22.46
CA PHE A 194 -46.82 17.11 -23.29
C PHE A 194 -45.47 17.41 -22.60
N LEU A 195 -44.52 16.47 -22.74
CA LEU A 195 -43.12 16.62 -22.34
C LEU A 195 -42.37 17.26 -23.52
N GLU A 196 -42.17 18.58 -23.47
CA GLU A 196 -41.18 19.24 -24.33
C GLU A 196 -39.81 19.04 -23.66
N VAL A 197 -38.94 18.29 -24.33
CA VAL A 197 -37.51 18.28 -24.01
C VAL A 197 -36.92 19.47 -24.76
N ASP A 198 -36.56 20.53 -24.05
CA ASP A 198 -35.82 21.65 -24.65
C ASP A 198 -34.46 21.11 -25.12
N GLU A 199 -34.35 20.81 -26.42
CA GLU A 199 -33.08 20.54 -27.11
C GLU A 199 -32.34 21.86 -27.34
N ASP A 200 -32.08 22.63 -26.28
CA ASP A 200 -31.12 23.73 -26.32
C ASP A 200 -29.71 23.12 -26.25
N SER A 201 -29.33 22.42 -27.31
CA SER A 201 -27.92 22.28 -27.65
C SER A 201 -27.53 23.53 -28.40
N ASP A 202 -26.81 24.40 -27.70
CA ASP A 202 -26.09 25.56 -28.23
C ASP A 202 -25.37 25.18 -29.55
N SER A 203 -26.02 25.43 -30.67
CA SER A 203 -25.39 25.53 -31.97
C SER A 203 -24.85 26.96 -32.10
N ASP A 204 -23.69 27.19 -31.50
CA ASP A 204 -22.83 28.31 -31.84
C ASP A 204 -22.31 28.10 -33.27
N ASP A 205 -23.13 28.48 -34.25
CA ASP A 205 -22.72 28.60 -35.64
C ASP A 205 -22.14 30.01 -35.90
N GLU A 206 -20.98 29.99 -36.55
CA GLU A 206 -20.27 31.06 -37.25
C GLU A 206 -19.94 32.39 -36.57
N THR A 207 -18.66 32.54 -36.19
CA THR A 207 -17.84 33.59 -36.82
C THR A 207 -16.48 33.05 -37.25
N LEU A 208 -16.38 32.69 -38.54
CA LEU A 208 -15.12 32.49 -39.24
C LEU A 208 -14.36 33.82 -39.36
N GLN A 209 -13.55 34.16 -38.36
CA GLN A 209 -12.45 35.11 -38.54
C GLN A 209 -11.13 34.35 -38.60
N ARG A 210 -10.51 34.37 -39.80
CA ARG A 210 -9.10 34.06 -39.99
C ARG A 210 -8.25 35.26 -39.55
N PRO A 211 -7.32 35.11 -38.59
CA PRO A 211 -6.14 35.95 -38.54
C PRO A 211 -4.88 35.14 -38.87
N SER A 212 -4.33 35.49 -40.02
CA SER A 212 -2.93 35.86 -40.22
C SER A 212 -1.87 35.08 -39.44
N ARG A 213 -1.15 34.25 -40.21
CA ARG A 213 0.19 33.77 -39.90
C ARG A 213 1.11 34.93 -39.46
N ARG A 214 1.69 34.83 -38.27
CA ARG A 214 3.04 35.39 -38.04
C ARG A 214 3.81 34.55 -37.03
N ALA A 215 4.83 33.87 -37.52
CA ALA A 215 5.89 33.31 -36.70
C ALA A 215 6.60 34.44 -35.95
N LYS A 216 6.78 34.28 -34.64
CA LYS A 216 7.73 35.06 -33.87
C LYS A 216 8.49 34.13 -32.94
N THR A 217 9.57 33.59 -33.48
CA THR A 217 10.72 33.10 -32.72
C THR A 217 11.30 34.29 -31.96
N THR A 218 11.45 34.17 -30.64
CA THR A 218 12.41 34.99 -29.90
C THR A 218 12.97 34.17 -28.74
N PRO A 219 14.31 34.02 -28.65
CA PRO A 219 14.95 33.28 -27.58
C PRO A 219 14.96 34.12 -26.31
N ARG A 220 14.78 33.48 -25.14
CA ARG A 220 15.09 34.13 -23.86
C ARG A 220 16.32 33.48 -23.24
N ASN A 221 17.43 34.17 -23.44
CA ASN A 221 18.66 34.12 -22.66
C ASN A 221 18.35 33.93 -21.18
N TRP A 222 18.90 32.87 -20.59
CA TRP A 222 19.18 32.83 -19.16
C TRP A 222 20.61 33.35 -18.94
N PRO A 223 20.81 34.36 -18.09
CA PRO A 223 22.14 34.88 -17.81
C PRO A 223 22.96 33.86 -17.01
N SER A 224 24.20 33.69 -17.48
CA SER A 224 25.32 33.18 -16.69
C SER A 224 25.49 34.04 -15.45
N SER A 225 25.71 33.40 -14.30
CA SER A 225 26.34 34.03 -13.15
C SER A 225 27.49 33.12 -12.74
N ASP A 226 28.63 33.45 -13.34
CA ASP A 226 29.96 33.18 -12.81
C ASP A 226 30.20 34.01 -11.55
N SER A 227 31.17 33.55 -10.77
CA SER A 227 31.96 34.25 -9.73
C SER A 227 31.46 34.12 -8.28
N ASP A 228 32.12 33.24 -7.52
CA ASP A 228 33.09 33.58 -6.46
C ASP A 228 33.45 32.26 -5.74
N GLU A 229 34.60 31.65 -5.98
CA GLU A 229 35.94 32.04 -5.48
C GLU A 229 35.94 32.27 -3.97
N SER A 230 36.31 31.23 -3.22
CA SER A 230 36.94 31.32 -1.90
C SER A 230 37.68 30.01 -1.62
N ASP A 231 38.98 30.05 -1.87
CA ASP A 231 39.98 29.25 -1.18
C ASP A 231 39.83 29.45 0.34
N GLU A 232 39.87 28.38 1.14
CA GLU A 232 40.67 28.43 2.37
C GLU A 232 41.11 27.04 2.81
N ALA A 233 42.43 26.93 2.92
CA ALA A 233 43.17 25.80 3.44
C ALA A 233 42.99 25.66 4.96
N SER A 234 43.00 24.42 5.46
CA SER A 234 43.63 24.15 6.75
C SER A 234 44.08 22.70 6.82
N GLU A 235 45.36 22.55 6.51
CA GLU A 235 46.23 21.43 6.81
C GLU A 235 46.65 21.47 8.29
N ALA A 236 47.09 20.30 8.79
CA ALA A 236 47.89 20.04 9.99
C ALA A 236 47.16 19.62 11.28
N PRO A 237 47.85 18.94 12.20
CA PRO A 237 48.98 17.99 12.07
C PRO A 237 48.63 16.55 12.50
#